data_AF-A0AAV6L6B9-F1
#
_entry.id   AF-A0AAV6L6B9-F1
#
_cell.length_a   1.000
_cell.length_b   1.000
_cell.length_c   1.000
_cell.angle_alpha   90.00
_cell.angle_beta   90.00
_cell.angle_gamma   90.00
#
_symmetry.space_group_name_H-M   'P 1'
#
loop_
_entity.id
_entity.type
_entity.pdbx_description
1 polymer ?
#
loop_
_entity_poly.entity_id
_entity_poly.type
_entity_poly.pdbx_seq_one_letter_code
_entity_poly.pdbx_strand_id
1 'polypeptide(L)'
;MVGFVAAIAVELSKGEDVFAQISNGGIPWFLLTTGVLSVASLIPLSSGVSVESRSKPFWSSDAELLNGRFAMLGLVALALTEYVKGGTLV
;
A
#
# COMPACT_ATOMS: atom_id res chain seq x y z
N MET A 1 2.94 0.94 -1.85
CA MET A 1 2.27 2.04 -2.59
C MET A 1 0.76 1.99 -2.43
N VAL A 2 0.07 0.96 -2.92
CA VAL A 2 -1.41 0.88 -2.88
C VAL A 2 -2.01 1.08 -1.49
N GLY A 3 -1.45 0.42 -0.45
CA GLY A 3 -1.94 0.58 0.92
C GLY A 3 -1.82 2.00 1.48
N PHE A 4 -0.75 2.72 1.14
CA PHE A 4 -0.57 4.12 1.55
C PHE A 4 -1.61 5.04 0.88
N VAL A 5 -1.84 4.86 -0.42
CA VAL A 5 -2.84 5.65 -1.16
C VAL A 5 -4.26 5.33 -0.66
N ALA A 6 -4.56 4.06 -0.38
CA ALA A 6 -5.86 3.65 0.16
C ALA A 6 -6.12 4.27 1.54
N ALA A 7 -5.11 4.29 2.42
CA ALA A 7 -5.22 4.91 3.74
C ALA A 7 -5.60 6.40 3.64
N ILE A 8 -4.89 7.17 2.80
CA ILE A 8 -5.21 8.59 2.56
C ILE A 8 -6.60 8.76 1.94
N ALA A 9 -6.99 7.89 1.00
CA ALA A 9 -8.30 8.00 0.37
C ALA A 9 -9.45 7.75 1.37
N VAL A 10 -9.29 6.82 2.30
CA VAL A 10 -10.29 6.57 3.34
C VAL A 10 -10.30 7.71 4.36
N GLU A 11 -9.13 8.22 4.74
CA GLU A 11 -9.02 9.38 5.62
C GLU A 11 -9.72 10.61 5.03
N LEU A 12 -9.50 10.91 3.74
CA LEU A 12 -10.16 12.03 3.05
C LEU A 12 -11.67 11.85 2.86
N SER A 13 -12.16 10.61 2.74
CA SER A 13 -13.58 10.33 2.45
C SER A 13 -14.42 10.13 3.70
N LYS A 14 -13.83 9.57 4.77
CA LYS A 14 -14.53 9.20 6.00
C LYS A 14 -14.03 9.92 7.24
N GLY A 15 -12.86 10.58 7.19
CA GLY A 15 -12.25 11.17 8.38
C GLY A 15 -11.84 10.12 9.41
N GLU A 16 -11.45 8.92 8.96
CA GLU A 16 -10.97 7.84 9.83
C GLU A 16 -9.44 7.71 9.71
N ASP A 17 -8.76 7.69 10.86
CA ASP A 17 -7.31 7.43 10.93
C ASP A 17 -6.98 5.96 10.61
N VAL A 18 -5.70 5.64 10.37
CA VAL A 18 -5.28 4.28 9.98
C VAL A 18 -5.68 3.22 11.02
N PHE A 19 -5.67 3.58 12.30
CA PHE A 19 -6.04 2.63 13.35
C PHE A 19 -7.54 2.33 13.33
N ALA A 20 -8.36 3.37 13.19
CA ALA A 20 -9.80 3.28 13.02
C ALA A 20 -10.17 2.48 11.76
N GLN A 21 -9.45 2.67 10.65
CA GLN A 21 -9.65 1.92 9.42
C GLN A 21 -9.43 0.41 9.62
N ILE A 22 -8.40 0.04 10.40
CA ILE A 22 -8.12 -1.36 10.73
C ILE A 22 -9.20 -1.93 11.64
N SER A 23 -9.63 -1.18 12.66
CA SER A 23 -10.67 -1.63 13.61
C SER A 23 -12.06 -1.69 13.00
N ASN A 24 -12.40 -0.79 12.07
CA ASN A 24 -13.71 -0.68 11.42
C ASN A 24 -13.83 -1.61 10.20
N GLY A 25 -13.37 -2.85 10.34
CA GLY A 25 -13.54 -3.88 9.32
C GLY A 25 -12.50 -3.86 8.20
N GLY A 26 -11.35 -3.22 8.41
CA GLY A 26 -10.22 -3.29 7.47
C GLY A 26 -9.59 -4.68 7.37
N ILE A 27 -9.62 -5.47 8.45
CA ILE A 27 -8.95 -6.78 8.52
C ILE A 27 -9.48 -7.79 7.47
N PRO A 28 -10.80 -8.03 7.32
CA PRO A 28 -11.30 -8.93 6.28
C PRO A 28 -10.89 -8.53 4.86
N TRP A 29 -10.93 -7.23 4.54
CA TRP A 29 -10.52 -6.69 3.24
C TRP A 29 -9.02 -6.83 3.01
N PHE A 30 -8.21 -6.59 4.04
CA PHE A 30 -6.77 -6.79 3.99
C PHE A 30 -6.41 -8.26 3.70
N LEU A 31 -7.05 -9.21 4.39
CA LEU A 31 -6.81 -10.64 4.18
C LEU A 31 -7.22 -11.08 2.77
N LEU A 32 -8.39 -10.62 2.29
CA LEU A 32 -8.86 -10.92 0.95
C LEU A 32 -7.90 -10.38 -0.12
N THR A 33 -7.56 -9.09 -0.04
CA THR A 33 -6.69 -8.44 -1.03
C THR A 33 -5.27 -9.02 -1.02
N THR A 34 -4.70 -9.27 0.16
CA THR A 34 -3.39 -9.91 0.29
C THR A 34 -3.41 -11.33 -0.26
N GLY A 35 -4.45 -12.10 0.03
CA GLY A 35 -4.62 -13.45 -0.53
C GLY A 35 -4.67 -13.44 -2.05
N VAL A 36 -5.50 -12.57 -2.64
CA VAL A 36 -5.63 -12.42 -4.09
C VAL A 36 -4.31 -12.01 -4.74
N LEU A 37 -3.62 -11.00 -4.19
CA LEU A 37 -2.34 -10.53 -4.73
C LEU A 37 -1.24 -11.58 -4.59
N SER A 38 -1.23 -12.33 -3.49
CA SER A 38 -0.28 -13.42 -3.28
C SER A 38 -0.45 -14.50 -4.35
N VAL A 39 -1.69 -14.94 -4.61
CA VAL A 39 -1.98 -15.91 -5.67
C VAL A 39 -1.63 -15.34 -7.05
N ALA A 40 -1.97 -14.08 -7.32
CA ALA A 40 -1.65 -13.42 -8.59
C ALA A 40 -0.13 -13.34 -8.85
N SER A 41 0.69 -13.14 -7.80
CA SER A 41 2.16 -13.07 -7.92
C SER A 41 2.81 -14.40 -8.34
N LEU A 42 2.13 -15.54 -8.12
CA LEU A 42 2.65 -16.86 -8.49
C LEU A 42 2.61 -17.12 -10.00
N ILE A 43 1.73 -16.42 -10.73
CA ILE A 43 1.57 -16.58 -12.19
C ILE A 43 2.86 -16.19 -12.94
N PRO A 44 3.43 -14.97 -12.77
CA PRO A 44 4.69 -14.62 -13.44
C PRO A 44 5.89 -15.40 -12.90
N LEU A 45 5.91 -15.71 -11.60
CA LEU A 45 6.96 -16.53 -10.99
C LEU A 45 7.05 -17.92 -11.63
N SER A 46 5.92 -18.60 -11.82
CA SER A 46 5.87 -19.91 -12.50
C SER A 46 6.22 -19.84 -13.99
N SER A 47 6.07 -18.66 -14.61
CA SER A 47 6.43 -18.41 -16.01
C SER A 47 7.91 -18.02 -16.21
N GLY A 48 8.69 -17.88 -15.13
CA GLY A 48 10.10 -17.49 -15.18
C GLY A 48 10.37 -16.07 -15.69
N VAL A 49 9.34 -15.22 -15.75
CA VAL A 49 9.46 -13.83 -16.24
C VAL A 49 9.74 -12.92 -15.05
N SER A 50 10.88 -12.24 -15.08
CA SER A 50 11.24 -11.27 -14.04
C SER A 50 10.63 -9.90 -14.32
N VAL A 51 10.40 -9.12 -13.26
CA VAL A 51 9.77 -7.79 -13.35
C VAL A 51 10.69 -6.80 -14.08
N GLU A 52 11.99 -7.00 -13.96
CA GLU A 52 13.06 -6.21 -14.57
C GLU A 52 13.08 -6.39 -16.09
N SER A 53 12.76 -7.60 -16.58
CA SER A 53 12.71 -7.92 -18.02
C SER A 53 11.58 -7.21 -18.78
N ARG A 54 10.61 -6.63 -18.05
CA ARG A 54 9.47 -5.88 -18.59
C ARG A 54 9.63 -4.35 -18.45
N SER A 55 10.78 -3.88 -17.93
CA SER A 55 11.03 -2.45 -17.74
C SER A 55 11.03 -1.69 -19.07
N LYS A 56 10.34 -0.55 -19.11
CA LYS A 56 10.28 0.35 -20.27
C LYS A 56 11.03 1.65 -19.94
N PRO A 57 11.49 2.42 -20.94
CA PRO A 57 12.23 3.67 -20.70
C PRO A 57 11.51 4.69 -19.81
N PHE A 58 10.18 4.72 -19.84
CA PHE A 58 9.34 5.58 -18.98
C PHE A 58 8.87 4.91 -17.68
N TRP A 59 8.84 3.58 -17.64
CA TRP A 59 8.33 2.78 -16.51
C TRP A 59 9.44 1.82 -16.09
N SER A 60 10.41 2.37 -15.36
CA SER A 60 11.60 1.66 -14.88
C SER A 60 11.31 0.96 -13.55
N SER A 61 11.87 -0.23 -13.37
CA SER A 61 11.81 -0.99 -12.12
C SER A 61 12.46 -0.24 -10.94
N ASP A 62 13.50 0.54 -11.20
CA ASP A 62 14.16 1.35 -10.15
C ASP A 62 13.25 2.45 -9.60
N ALA A 63 12.45 3.07 -10.49
CA ALA A 63 11.48 4.08 -10.10
C ALA A 63 10.37 3.46 -9.23
N GLU A 64 9.86 2.29 -9.63
CA GLU A 64 8.87 1.54 -8.84
C GLU A 64 9.40 1.13 -7.46
N LEU A 65 10.66 0.69 -7.36
CA LEU A 65 11.30 0.36 -6.09
C LEU A 65 11.46 1.58 -5.18
N LEU A 66 11.90 2.72 -5.74
CA LEU A 66 12.03 3.97 -5.00
C LEU A 66 10.66 4.47 -4.50
N ASN A 67 9.66 4.51 -5.37
CA ASN A 67 8.29 4.88 -4.98
C ASN A 67 7.71 3.92 -3.92
N GLY A 68 8.02 2.63 -4.04
CA GLY A 68 7.70 1.62 -3.03
C GLY A 68 8.25 1.96 -1.65
N ARG A 69 9.53 2.34 -1.57
CA ARG A 69 10.20 2.74 -0.32
C ARG A 69 9.62 4.02 0.26
N PHE A 70 9.40 5.03 -0.57
CA PHE A 70 8.76 6.28 -0.12
C PHE A 70 7.36 6.03 0.42
N ALA A 71 6.57 5.16 -0.22
CA ALA A 71 5.25 4.81 0.28
C ALA A 71 5.30 4.04 1.62
N MET A 72 6.30 3.18 1.83
CA MET A 72 6.47 2.50 3.12
C MET A 72 6.82 3.50 4.23
N LEU A 73 7.75 4.42 3.98
CA LEU A 73 8.09 5.49 4.93
C LEU A 73 6.92 6.45 5.17
N GLY A 74 6.18 6.80 4.12
CA GLY A 74 5.01 7.67 4.19
C GLY A 74 3.91 7.07 5.05
N LEU A 75 3.64 5.76 4.93
CA LEU A 75 2.64 5.08 5.76
C LEU A 75 3.06 5.05 7.23
N VAL A 76 4.34 4.79 7.52
CA VAL A 76 4.87 4.84 8.89
C VAL A 76 4.76 6.24 9.47
N ALA A 77 5.14 7.26 8.69
CA ALA A 77 5.04 8.65 9.11
C ALA A 77 3.59 9.03 9.41
N LEU A 78 2.65 8.66 8.53
CA LEU A 78 1.22 8.93 8.69
C LEU A 78 0.68 8.30 9.98
N ALA A 79 0.95 7.01 10.21
CA ALA A 79 0.53 6.32 11.43
C ALA A 79 1.11 6.97 12.70
N LEU A 80 2.39 7.39 12.67
CA LEU A 80 3.02 8.08 13.80
C LEU A 80 2.39 9.46 14.05
N THR A 81 2.10 10.21 12.99
CA THR A 81 1.49 11.54 13.13
C THR A 81 0.06 11.47 13.64
N GLU A 82 -0.73 10.50 13.18
CA GLU A 82 -2.09 10.27 13.68
C GLU A 82 -2.08 9.84 15.15
N TYR A 83 -1.13 8.97 15.53
CA TYR A 83 -0.96 8.55 16.93
C TYR A 83 -0.62 9.72 17.86
N VAL A 84 0.29 10.60 17.44
CA VAL A 84 0.69 11.78 18.25
C VAL A 84 -0.42 12.84 18.30
N LYS A 85 -1.14 13.05 17.19
CA LYS A 85 -2.23 14.03 17.09
C LYS A 85 -3.52 13.55 17.76
N GLY A 86 -3.70 12.24 17.88
CA GLY A 86 -4.90 11.61 18.45
C GLY A 86 -6.12 11.63 17.52
N GLY A 87 -5.90 11.67 16.21
CA GLY A 87 -6.94 11.71 15.18
C GLY A 87 -6.35 11.85 13.77
N THR A 88 -7.20 12.05 12.76
CA THR A 88 -6.77 12.13 11.36
C THR A 88 -5.72 13.21 11.12
N LEU A 89 -4.80 12.92 10.21
CA LEU A 89 -3.80 13.86 9.74
C LEU A 89 -4.44 15.03 8.98
N VAL A 90 -5.38 14.74 8.08
CA VAL A 90 -6.16 15.73 7.29
C VAL A 90 -7.53 16.02 7.91
#